data_AF-A0A5D2VTH9-F1
#
_entry.id   AF-A0A5D2VTH9-F1
#
_cell.length_a   1.000
_cell.length_b   1.000
_cell.length_c   1.000
_cell.angle_alpha   90.00
_cell.angle_beta   90.00
_cell.angle_gamma   90.00
#
_symmetry.space_group_name_H-M   'P 1'
#
loop_
_entity.id
_entity.type
_entity.pdbx_description
1 polymer ?
#
loop_
_entity_poly.entity_id
_entity_poly.type
_entity_poly.pdbx_seq_one_letter_code
_entity_poly.pdbx_strand_id
1 'polypeptide(L)'
;MGSVDEERSLLEAELDRAENSGLYTGDGSVDFNGNPVLKQNTGNWKACPFILGNECCARLAYYGITTNLVSYLTKKLHEGNASAARNVTTWQGTCYVTPLIGAVLADAYWGRYWTIAAFSTIYFIPMSMVLPGVVGFKLLGKLRDGVTATDLVLTVTQMLRKHGVVGKFVEFYGEGMGKLSLADRATIANMSPDYGATMGFFPVDHLTLQYLQLTGRSDESIAMIESYLRTNKMFVDYNEPQIEKVYSSYLELKLEDVELCISGAKEVNNSRGAEHRDDEDDSVA
;
A
#
# COMPACT_ATOMS: atom_id res chain seq x y z
N MET A 1 -70.94 -13.57 48.65
CA MET A 1 -71.17 -13.51 47.20
C MET A 1 -70.61 -12.17 46.76
N GLY A 2 -69.51 -12.22 46.00
CA GLY A 2 -68.47 -11.17 45.90
C GLY A 2 -69.00 -9.76 45.73
N SER A 3 -68.48 -8.83 46.52
CA SER A 3 -68.86 -7.42 46.45
C SER A 3 -68.45 -6.87 45.09
N VAL A 4 -69.33 -6.09 44.48
CA VAL A 4 -69.13 -5.38 43.20
C VAL A 4 -67.79 -4.63 43.13
N ASP A 5 -67.24 -4.21 44.28
CA ASP A 5 -65.92 -3.57 44.39
C ASP A 5 -64.74 -4.52 44.09
N GLU A 6 -64.89 -5.81 44.37
CA GLU A 6 -63.87 -6.84 44.11
C GLU A 6 -63.80 -7.13 42.61
N GLU A 7 -64.96 -7.28 41.95
CA GLU A 7 -65.07 -7.43 40.49
C GLU A 7 -64.55 -6.18 39.75
N ARG A 8 -64.84 -4.99 40.28
CA ARG A 8 -64.33 -3.72 39.73
C ARG A 8 -62.81 -3.61 39.88
N SER A 9 -62.25 -4.01 41.03
CA SER A 9 -60.81 -4.00 41.26
C SER A 9 -60.07 -5.02 40.38
N LEU A 10 -60.68 -6.17 40.10
CA LEU A 10 -60.13 -7.18 39.20
C LEU A 10 -60.18 -6.70 37.74
N LEU A 11 -61.27 -6.05 37.34
CA LEU A 11 -61.39 -5.42 36.02
C LEU A 11 -60.39 -4.26 35.83
N GLU A 12 -60.19 -3.41 36.83
CA GLU A 12 -59.17 -2.35 36.81
C GLU A 12 -57.76 -2.94 36.75
N ALA A 13 -57.48 -4.00 37.50
CA ALA A 13 -56.20 -4.71 37.45
C ALA A 13 -55.96 -5.47 36.13
N GLU A 14 -57.01 -5.99 35.48
CA GLU A 14 -56.92 -6.61 34.15
C GLU A 14 -56.78 -5.57 33.04
N LEU A 15 -57.45 -4.41 33.16
CA LEU A 15 -57.27 -3.27 32.26
C LEU A 15 -55.84 -2.71 32.35
N ASP A 16 -55.30 -2.52 33.56
CA ASP A 16 -53.90 -2.09 33.77
C ASP A 16 -52.89 -3.11 33.23
N ARG A 17 -53.18 -4.41 33.36
CA ARG A 17 -52.32 -5.48 32.81
C ARG A 17 -52.42 -5.54 31.29
N ALA A 18 -53.60 -5.32 30.73
CA ALA A 18 -53.82 -5.24 29.29
C ALA A 18 -53.16 -4.01 28.67
N GLU A 19 -53.25 -2.85 29.33
CA GLU A 19 -52.63 -1.59 28.91
C GLU A 19 -51.10 -1.68 28.97
N ASN A 20 -50.54 -2.26 30.05
CA ASN A 20 -49.10 -2.55 30.14
C ASN A 20 -48.64 -3.61 29.12
N SER A 21 -49.45 -4.65 28.84
CA SER A 21 -49.11 -5.65 27.80
C SER A 21 -49.03 -5.06 26.38
N GLY A 22 -49.73 -3.93 26.16
CA GLY A 22 -49.67 -3.15 24.92
C GLY A 22 -48.42 -2.26 24.81
N LEU A 23 -47.86 -1.82 25.93
CA LEU A 23 -46.72 -0.91 26.02
C LEU A 23 -45.36 -1.60 25.92
N TYR A 24 -45.24 -2.82 26.44
CA TYR A 24 -43.99 -3.58 26.44
C TYR A 24 -43.96 -4.66 25.34
N THR A 25 -42.78 -5.07 24.91
CA THR A 25 -42.61 -6.18 23.97
C THR A 25 -42.91 -7.48 24.71
N GLY A 26 -44.06 -8.10 24.44
CA GLY A 26 -44.49 -9.36 25.05
C GLY A 26 -43.65 -10.59 24.65
N ASP A 27 -42.44 -10.38 24.15
CA ASP A 27 -41.49 -11.40 23.71
C ASP A 27 -40.37 -11.65 24.74
N GLY A 28 -40.39 -10.94 25.87
CA GLY A 28 -39.39 -11.07 26.94
C GLY A 28 -38.09 -10.30 26.70
N SER A 29 -38.06 -9.40 25.70
CA SER A 29 -36.90 -8.54 25.47
C SER A 29 -36.69 -7.55 26.62
N VAL A 30 -35.43 -7.38 27.04
CA VAL A 30 -35.00 -6.43 28.07
C VAL A 30 -34.01 -5.41 27.51
N ASP A 31 -34.02 -4.19 28.04
CA ASP A 31 -33.05 -3.15 27.70
C ASP A 31 -31.66 -3.44 28.29
N PHE A 32 -30.67 -2.58 28.01
CA PHE A 32 -29.31 -2.74 28.53
C PHE A 32 -29.22 -2.62 30.07
N ASN A 33 -30.30 -2.17 30.73
CA ASN A 33 -30.44 -2.07 32.18
C ASN A 33 -31.29 -3.21 32.77
N GLY A 34 -31.76 -4.15 31.96
CA GLY A 34 -32.56 -5.31 32.40
C GLY A 34 -34.06 -5.03 32.56
N ASN A 35 -34.56 -3.87 32.12
CA ASN A 35 -35.99 -3.55 32.18
C ASN A 35 -36.74 -4.06 30.94
N PRO A 36 -38.03 -4.45 31.04
CA PRO A 36 -38.85 -4.83 29.89
C PRO A 36 -38.89 -3.71 28.85
N VAL A 37 -38.69 -4.04 27.57
CA VAL A 37 -38.55 -3.01 26.52
C VAL A 37 -39.91 -2.47 26.10
N LEU A 38 -40.04 -1.13 26.06
CA LEU A 38 -41.21 -0.45 25.52
C LEU A 38 -41.30 -0.60 23.99
N LYS A 39 -42.42 -1.09 23.46
CA LYS A 39 -42.71 -1.28 22.02
C LYS A 39 -42.43 -0.04 21.17
N GLN A 40 -42.60 1.15 21.72
CA GLN A 40 -42.37 2.43 21.01
C GLN A 40 -40.87 2.76 20.85
N ASN A 41 -40.01 2.22 21.72
CA ASN A 41 -38.56 2.43 21.69
C ASN A 41 -37.80 1.28 21.02
N THR A 42 -38.41 0.10 20.90
CA THR A 42 -37.84 -1.03 20.15
C THR A 42 -37.96 -0.78 18.64
N GLY A 43 -36.85 -0.90 17.91
CA GLY A 43 -36.86 -0.86 16.44
C GLY A 43 -36.65 0.50 15.80
N ASN A 44 -36.12 1.50 16.53
CA ASN A 44 -35.62 2.72 15.88
C ASN A 44 -34.54 2.33 14.86
N TRP A 45 -34.80 2.59 13.58
CA TRP A 45 -33.92 2.35 12.43
C TRP A 45 -32.58 3.08 12.53
N LYS A 46 -32.25 3.75 13.65
CA LYS A 46 -30.98 4.46 13.86
C LYS A 46 -29.75 3.56 13.68
N ALA A 47 -29.86 2.27 14.01
CA ALA A 47 -28.78 1.30 13.81
C ALA A 47 -28.75 0.70 12.40
N CYS A 48 -29.89 0.66 11.68
CA CYS A 48 -29.97 0.09 10.33
C CYS A 48 -29.04 0.75 9.30
N PRO A 49 -28.92 2.08 9.16
CA PRO A 49 -28.01 2.67 8.18
C PRO A 49 -26.55 2.39 8.51
N PHE A 50 -26.21 2.26 9.80
CA PHE A 50 -24.87 1.84 10.22
C PHE A 50 -24.58 0.39 9.83
N ILE A 51 -25.51 -0.53 10.10
CA ILE A 51 -25.38 -1.95 9.75
C ILE A 51 -25.31 -2.10 8.22
N LEU A 52 -26.21 -1.46 7.48
CA LEU A 52 -26.25 -1.51 6.02
C LEU A 52 -25.00 -0.88 5.39
N GLY A 53 -24.54 0.25 5.92
CA GLY A 53 -23.31 0.91 5.48
C GLY A 53 -22.08 0.03 5.70
N ASN A 54 -21.96 -0.55 6.89
CA ASN A 54 -20.87 -1.48 7.21
C ASN A 54 -20.91 -2.73 6.32
N GLU A 55 -22.07 -3.33 6.12
CA GLU A 55 -22.23 -4.50 5.26
C GLU A 55 -21.87 -4.16 3.80
N CYS A 56 -22.33 -3.02 3.30
CA CYS A 56 -22.01 -2.54 1.96
C CYS A 56 -20.50 -2.38 1.76
N CYS A 57 -19.83 -1.67 2.69
CA CYS A 57 -18.39 -1.47 2.65
C CYS A 57 -17.62 -2.81 2.73
N ALA A 58 -18.04 -3.71 3.62
CA ALA A 58 -17.42 -5.02 3.77
C ALA A 58 -17.55 -5.86 2.49
N ARG A 59 -18.72 -5.86 1.85
CA ARG A 59 -18.96 -6.58 0.59
C ARG A 59 -18.15 -6.00 -0.55
N LEU A 60 -18.13 -4.67 -0.70
CA LEU A 60 -17.32 -4.01 -1.73
C LEU A 60 -15.83 -4.36 -1.58
N ALA A 61 -15.30 -4.29 -0.36
CA ALA A 61 -13.91 -4.65 -0.09
C ALA A 61 -13.63 -6.13 -0.39
N TYR A 62 -14.50 -7.05 0.05
CA TYR A 62 -14.35 -8.48 -0.18
C TYR A 62 -14.30 -8.82 -1.68
N TYR A 63 -15.26 -8.32 -2.48
CA TYR A 63 -15.29 -8.59 -3.91
C TYR A 63 -14.14 -7.91 -4.67
N GLY A 64 -13.74 -6.70 -4.25
CA GLY A 64 -12.59 -6.00 -4.81
C GLY A 64 -11.28 -6.77 -4.60
N ILE A 65 -11.07 -7.33 -3.42
CA ILE A 65 -9.89 -8.16 -3.12
C ILE A 65 -9.98 -9.49 -3.88
N THR A 66 -11.10 -10.20 -3.80
CA THR A 66 -11.29 -11.52 -4.41
C THR A 66 -10.98 -11.53 -5.91
N THR A 67 -11.45 -10.53 -6.64
CA THR A 67 -11.30 -10.44 -8.10
C THR A 67 -9.85 -10.18 -8.52
N ASN A 68 -9.09 -9.43 -7.72
CA ASN A 68 -7.71 -9.06 -8.04
C ASN A 68 -6.67 -10.02 -7.45
N LEU A 69 -7.02 -10.77 -6.39
CA LEU A 69 -6.07 -11.57 -5.61
C LEU A 69 -5.41 -12.70 -6.44
N VAL A 70 -6.16 -13.38 -7.31
CA VAL A 70 -5.60 -14.39 -8.23
C VAL A 70 -4.57 -13.73 -9.16
N SER A 71 -4.89 -12.56 -9.71
CA SER A 71 -3.99 -11.82 -10.61
C SER A 71 -2.72 -11.38 -9.87
N TYR A 72 -2.85 -10.93 -8.63
CA TYR A 72 -1.71 -10.53 -7.81
C TYR A 72 -0.78 -11.72 -7.49
N LEU A 73 -1.34 -12.84 -7.02
CA LEU A 73 -0.56 -14.04 -6.68
C LEU A 73 0.18 -14.62 -7.89
N THR A 74 -0.46 -14.63 -9.05
CA THR A 74 0.13 -15.15 -10.29
C THR A 74 1.11 -14.18 -10.95
N LYS A 75 0.80 -12.88 -11.01
CA LYS A 75 1.62 -11.89 -11.74
C LYS A 75 2.70 -11.22 -10.91
N LYS A 76 2.48 -11.03 -9.61
CA LYS A 76 3.42 -10.31 -8.72
C LYS A 76 4.20 -11.23 -7.80
N LEU A 77 3.56 -12.26 -7.27
CA LEU A 77 4.22 -13.26 -6.41
C LEU A 77 4.70 -14.50 -7.18
N HIS A 78 4.46 -14.54 -8.49
CA HIS A 78 4.91 -15.61 -9.40
C HIS A 78 4.50 -17.03 -8.96
N GLU A 79 3.37 -17.16 -8.25
CA GLU A 79 2.83 -18.47 -7.91
C GLU A 79 2.24 -19.17 -9.14
N GLY A 80 2.38 -20.50 -9.20
CA GLY A 80 1.70 -21.30 -10.22
C GLY A 80 0.18 -21.22 -10.07
N ASN A 81 -0.57 -21.22 -11.19
CA ASN A 81 -2.03 -21.05 -11.21
C ASN A 81 -2.79 -21.95 -10.22
N ALA A 82 -2.37 -23.22 -10.07
CA ALA A 82 -2.99 -24.15 -9.13
C ALA A 82 -2.72 -23.80 -7.64
N SER A 83 -1.55 -23.22 -7.33
CA SER A 83 -1.21 -22.73 -5.99
C SER A 83 -2.00 -21.46 -5.66
N ALA A 84 -2.01 -20.50 -6.59
CA ALA A 84 -2.75 -19.26 -6.43
C ALA A 84 -4.25 -19.51 -6.22
N ALA A 85 -4.85 -20.41 -7.01
CA ALA A 85 -6.26 -20.79 -6.83
C ALA A 85 -6.52 -21.43 -5.45
N ARG A 86 -5.62 -22.30 -4.98
CA ARG A 86 -5.73 -22.92 -3.64
C ARG A 86 -5.64 -21.87 -2.54
N ASN A 87 -4.69 -20.95 -2.62
CA ASN A 87 -4.49 -19.89 -1.64
C ASN A 87 -5.70 -18.94 -1.58
N VAL A 88 -6.29 -18.61 -2.74
CA VAL A 88 -7.52 -17.80 -2.81
C VAL A 88 -8.70 -18.53 -2.18
N THR A 89 -8.91 -19.81 -2.47
CA THR A 89 -9.98 -20.61 -1.85
C THR A 89 -9.80 -20.72 -0.33
N THR A 90 -8.56 -20.93 0.14
CA THR A 90 -8.24 -20.93 1.57
C THR A 90 -8.58 -19.60 2.21
N TRP A 91 -8.16 -18.48 1.61
CA TRP A 91 -8.47 -17.14 2.09
C TRP A 91 -9.99 -16.88 2.15
N GLN A 92 -10.74 -17.28 1.12
CA GLN A 92 -12.21 -17.19 1.12
C GLN A 92 -12.81 -18.01 2.27
N GLY A 93 -12.35 -19.25 2.46
CA GLY A 93 -12.79 -20.11 3.55
C GLY A 93 -12.54 -19.46 4.91
N THR A 94 -11.35 -18.88 5.12
CA THR A 94 -11.04 -18.14 6.35
C THR A 94 -11.98 -16.95 6.55
N CYS A 95 -12.27 -16.17 5.50
CA CYS A 95 -13.18 -15.02 5.60
C CYS A 95 -14.61 -15.40 6.04
N TYR A 96 -15.09 -16.60 5.71
CA TYR A 96 -16.40 -17.07 6.17
C TYR A 96 -16.37 -17.72 7.55
N VAL A 97 -15.25 -18.31 7.97
CA VAL A 97 -15.12 -18.98 9.27
C VAL A 97 -14.78 -18.00 10.39
N THR A 98 -13.92 -17.02 10.16
CA THR A 98 -13.48 -16.05 11.18
C THR A 98 -14.64 -15.29 11.85
N PRO A 99 -15.70 -14.84 11.13
CA PRO A 99 -16.86 -14.20 11.77
C PRO A 99 -17.63 -15.13 12.72
N LEU A 100 -17.69 -16.43 12.43
CA LEU A 100 -18.33 -17.41 13.32
C LEU A 100 -17.56 -17.55 14.63
N ILE A 101 -16.23 -17.59 14.54
CA ILE A 101 -15.36 -17.59 15.72
C ILE A 101 -15.54 -16.29 16.51
N GLY A 102 -15.58 -15.15 15.82
CA GLY A 102 -15.83 -13.84 16.42
C GLY A 102 -17.18 -13.77 17.14
N ALA A 103 -18.23 -14.36 16.57
CA ALA A 103 -19.56 -14.42 17.18
C ALA A 103 -19.55 -15.25 18.48
N VAL A 104 -18.93 -16.43 18.46
CA VAL A 104 -18.79 -17.26 19.68
C VAL A 104 -18.01 -16.52 20.76
N LEU A 105 -16.92 -15.83 20.42
CA LEU A 105 -16.14 -15.04 21.38
C LEU A 105 -16.94 -13.85 21.95
N ALA A 106 -17.74 -13.18 21.11
CA ALA A 106 -18.61 -12.08 21.53
C ALA A 106 -19.72 -12.55 22.49
N ASP A 107 -20.35 -13.69 22.20
CA ASP A 107 -21.50 -14.15 22.97
C ASP A 107 -21.10 -14.90 24.25
N ALA A 108 -19.98 -15.64 24.23
CA ALA A 108 -19.59 -16.50 25.35
C ALA A 108 -18.57 -15.88 26.32
N TYR A 109 -17.72 -14.94 25.89
CA TYR A 109 -16.55 -14.55 26.70
C TYR A 109 -16.36 -13.04 26.88
N TRP A 110 -16.37 -12.25 25.80
CA TRP A 110 -15.89 -10.85 25.85
C TRP A 110 -16.99 -9.80 25.72
N GLY A 111 -18.19 -10.20 25.29
CA GLY A 111 -19.24 -9.25 24.97
C GLY A 111 -18.99 -8.54 23.63
N ARG A 112 -20.08 -8.03 23.03
CA ARG A 112 -20.08 -7.47 21.66
C ARG A 112 -19.07 -6.34 21.46
N TYR A 113 -18.94 -5.41 22.42
CA TYR A 113 -18.10 -4.23 22.26
C TYR A 113 -16.59 -4.52 22.30
N TRP A 114 -16.14 -5.38 23.22
CA TRP A 114 -14.72 -5.75 23.32
C TRP A 114 -14.25 -6.60 22.14
N THR A 115 -15.11 -7.50 21.66
CA THR A 115 -14.82 -8.27 20.45
C THR A 115 -14.66 -7.36 19.23
N ILE A 116 -15.58 -6.41 19.03
CA ILE A 116 -15.47 -5.42 17.94
C ILE A 116 -14.16 -4.64 18.06
N ALA A 117 -13.83 -4.11 19.24
CA ALA A 117 -12.60 -3.33 19.44
C ALA A 117 -11.31 -4.15 19.15
N ALA A 118 -11.25 -5.40 19.60
CA ALA A 118 -10.11 -6.28 19.37
C ALA A 118 -9.91 -6.58 17.87
N PHE A 119 -10.98 -6.97 17.16
CA PHE A 119 -10.90 -7.23 15.72
C PHE A 119 -10.63 -5.96 14.90
N SER A 120 -11.20 -4.81 15.28
CA SER A 120 -10.88 -3.53 14.65
C SER A 120 -9.40 -3.18 14.78
N THR A 121 -8.78 -3.45 15.92
CA THR A 121 -7.33 -3.22 16.11
C THR A 121 -6.49 -4.05 15.15
N ILE A 122 -6.86 -5.32 14.93
CA ILE A 122 -6.22 -6.20 13.94
C ILE A 122 -6.35 -5.63 12.52
N TYR A 123 -7.48 -5.00 12.18
CA TYR A 123 -7.65 -4.28 10.91
C TYR A 123 -6.78 -3.03 10.80
N PHE A 124 -6.60 -2.29 11.90
CA PHE A 124 -5.84 -1.05 11.90
C PHE A 124 -4.33 -1.25 11.80
N ILE A 125 -3.78 -2.34 12.34
CA ILE A 125 -2.33 -2.62 12.30
C ILE A 125 -1.75 -2.56 10.87
N PRO A 126 -2.28 -3.28 9.86
CA PRO A 126 -1.75 -3.20 8.50
C PRO A 126 -2.07 -1.85 7.81
N MET A 127 -3.18 -1.21 8.16
CA MET A 127 -3.49 0.16 7.68
C MET A 127 -2.56 1.22 8.28
N SER A 128 -1.98 0.95 9.46
CA SER A 128 -1.00 1.82 10.12
C SER A 128 0.42 1.65 9.60
N MET A 129 0.65 0.74 8.63
CA MET A 129 1.93 0.65 7.94
C MET A 129 2.22 2.01 7.29
N VAL A 130 3.20 2.72 7.84
CA VAL A 130 3.58 4.06 7.42
C VAL A 130 3.85 4.03 5.92
N LEU A 131 3.12 4.84 5.15
CA LEU A 131 3.43 5.09 3.75
C LEU A 131 4.90 5.56 3.69
N PRO A 132 5.79 4.81 3.01
CA PRO A 132 7.19 5.18 2.97
C PRO A 132 7.31 6.56 2.31
N GLY A 133 8.10 7.44 2.92
CA GLY A 133 8.41 8.72 2.29
C GLY A 133 9.08 8.49 0.94
N VAL A 134 8.82 9.38 -0.01
CA VAL A 134 9.44 9.31 -1.35
C VAL A 134 10.47 10.42 -1.48
N VAL A 135 11.71 10.06 -1.78
CA VAL A 135 12.80 10.98 -2.05
C VAL A 135 12.88 11.18 -3.56
N GLY A 136 12.67 12.39 -4.02
CA GLY A 136 12.88 12.73 -5.42
C GLY A 136 14.37 12.95 -5.69
N PHE A 137 14.96 12.15 -6.56
CA PHE A 137 16.34 12.29 -6.99
C PHE A 137 16.41 12.83 -8.42
N LYS A 138 16.75 14.12 -8.56
CA LYS A 138 16.77 14.83 -9.83
C LYS A 138 18.12 14.67 -10.53
N LEU A 139 18.09 14.18 -11.76
CA LEU A 139 19.26 14.04 -12.63
C LEU A 139 19.23 15.12 -13.71
N LEU A 140 20.33 15.87 -13.81
CA LEU A 140 20.50 16.97 -14.76
C LEU A 140 21.69 16.72 -15.70
N GLY A 141 21.64 17.28 -16.91
CA GLY A 141 22.73 17.19 -17.88
C GLY A 141 22.98 15.79 -18.44
N LYS A 142 24.25 15.52 -18.80
CA LYS A 142 24.74 14.25 -19.36
C LYS A 142 26.05 13.88 -18.68
N LEU A 143 26.32 12.57 -18.55
CA LEU A 143 27.62 12.07 -18.12
C LEU A 143 28.74 12.56 -19.05
N ARG A 144 29.89 12.90 -18.47
CA ARG A 144 31.11 13.25 -19.21
C ARG A 144 31.66 12.03 -19.94
N ASP A 145 32.34 12.26 -21.06
CA ASP A 145 32.99 11.19 -21.81
C ASP A 145 34.11 10.59 -20.95
N GLY A 146 34.20 9.25 -20.92
CA GLY A 146 35.13 8.50 -20.08
C GLY A 146 34.60 8.13 -18.69
N VAL A 147 33.49 8.71 -18.23
CA VAL A 147 32.81 8.30 -16.99
C VAL A 147 31.93 7.09 -17.25
N THR A 148 32.02 6.08 -16.39
CA THR A 148 31.30 4.81 -16.54
C THR A 148 30.01 4.77 -15.73
N ALA A 149 29.15 3.81 -16.05
CA ALA A 149 27.94 3.51 -15.28
C ALA A 149 28.24 3.22 -13.80
N THR A 150 29.37 2.56 -13.54
CA THR A 150 29.82 2.23 -12.18
C THR A 150 30.12 3.49 -11.38
N ASP A 151 30.78 4.47 -11.97
CA ASP A 151 31.09 5.75 -11.31
C ASP A 151 29.83 6.51 -10.90
N LEU A 152 28.84 6.54 -11.80
CA LEU A 152 27.52 7.12 -11.53
C LEU A 152 26.84 6.40 -10.36
N VAL A 153 26.81 5.07 -10.40
CA VAL A 153 26.14 4.26 -9.38
C VAL A 153 26.78 4.46 -8.01
N LEU A 154 28.11 4.51 -7.93
CA LEU A 154 28.83 4.75 -6.68
C LEU A 154 28.53 6.15 -6.13
N THR A 155 28.54 7.16 -7.00
CA THR A 155 28.21 8.55 -6.64
C THR A 155 26.79 8.66 -6.10
N VAL A 156 25.80 8.10 -6.81
CA VAL A 156 24.38 8.08 -6.39
C VAL A 156 24.22 7.36 -5.05
N THR A 157 24.86 6.20 -4.88
CA THR A 157 24.81 5.42 -3.65
C THR A 157 25.35 6.22 -2.47
N GLN A 158 26.50 6.89 -2.63
CA GLN A 158 27.09 7.71 -1.58
C GLN A 158 26.21 8.90 -1.20
N MET A 159 25.64 9.60 -2.18
CA MET A 159 24.73 10.72 -1.94
C MET A 159 23.47 10.27 -1.18
N LEU A 160 22.84 9.17 -1.61
CA LEU A 160 21.65 8.62 -0.98
C LEU A 160 21.92 8.11 0.45
N ARG A 161 23.06 7.45 0.67
CA ARG A 161 23.49 7.00 2.00
C ARG A 161 23.69 8.19 2.94
N LYS A 162 24.31 9.27 2.46
CA LYS A 162 24.51 10.50 3.25
C LYS A 162 23.20 11.21 3.57
N HIS A 163 22.23 11.19 2.65
CA HIS A 163 20.92 11.82 2.85
C HIS A 163 20.01 11.05 3.82
N GLY A 164 20.22 9.74 3.99
CA GLY A 164 19.42 8.94 4.92
C GLY A 164 18.07 8.52 4.35
N VAL A 165 18.10 7.58 3.40
CA VAL A 165 16.91 7.05 2.72
C VAL A 165 16.43 5.70 3.27
N VAL A 166 16.83 5.33 4.48
CA VAL A 166 16.43 4.08 5.13
C VAL A 166 14.91 4.00 5.27
N GLY A 167 14.30 2.94 4.70
CA GLY A 167 12.85 2.72 4.75
C GLY A 167 12.03 3.66 3.86
N LYS A 168 12.66 4.38 2.94
CA LYS A 168 12.02 5.29 1.98
C LYS A 168 12.10 4.75 0.56
N PHE A 169 11.25 5.26 -0.32
CA PHE A 169 11.40 5.09 -1.76
C PHE A 169 12.27 6.21 -2.32
N VAL A 170 13.03 5.90 -3.36
CA VAL A 170 13.78 6.89 -4.14
C VAL A 170 13.20 6.86 -5.54
N GLU A 171 12.70 7.99 -6.03
CA GLU A 171 12.20 8.13 -7.39
C GLU A 171 13.16 9.03 -8.20
N PHE A 172 13.70 8.48 -9.28
CA PHE A 172 14.60 9.21 -10.17
C PHE A 172 13.81 9.97 -11.25
N TYR A 173 14.12 11.25 -11.43
CA TYR A 173 13.45 12.12 -12.38
C TYR A 173 14.40 13.19 -12.95
N GLY A 174 13.93 13.99 -13.92
CA GLY A 174 14.70 15.09 -14.52
C GLY A 174 15.19 14.79 -15.94
N GLU A 175 15.77 15.80 -16.58
CA GLU A 175 16.21 15.76 -17.99
C GLU A 175 17.30 14.70 -18.26
N GLY A 176 18.16 14.43 -17.27
CA GLY A 176 19.27 13.49 -17.40
C GLY A 176 18.79 12.04 -17.57
N MET A 177 17.54 11.75 -17.18
CA MET A 177 16.94 10.42 -17.32
C MET A 177 16.90 9.96 -18.78
N GLY A 178 16.57 10.85 -19.72
CA GLY A 178 16.52 10.53 -21.15
C GLY A 178 17.89 10.19 -21.76
N LYS A 179 18.99 10.42 -21.03
CA LYS A 179 20.36 10.12 -21.47
C LYS A 179 20.94 8.85 -20.83
N LEU A 180 20.30 8.32 -19.80
CA LEU A 180 20.74 7.08 -19.15
C LEU A 180 20.16 5.86 -19.84
N SER A 181 21.01 4.85 -20.06
CA SER A 181 20.58 3.57 -20.59
C SER A 181 19.77 2.79 -19.53
N LEU A 182 18.94 1.84 -19.96
CA LEU A 182 18.21 0.97 -19.02
C LEU A 182 19.14 0.10 -18.18
N ALA A 183 20.32 -0.25 -18.71
CA ALA A 183 21.32 -1.00 -17.95
C ALA A 183 21.83 -0.19 -16.76
N ASP A 184 22.09 1.11 -16.97
CA ASP A 184 22.54 2.02 -15.91
C ASP A 184 21.45 2.16 -14.85
N ARG A 185 20.20 2.38 -15.28
CA ARG A 185 19.03 2.47 -14.38
C ARG A 185 18.82 1.20 -13.57
N ALA A 186 18.93 0.03 -14.20
CA ALA A 186 18.82 -1.25 -13.53
C ALA A 186 19.94 -1.45 -12.50
N THR A 187 21.16 -1.02 -12.82
CA THR A 187 22.29 -1.09 -11.89
C THR A 187 22.06 -0.22 -10.65
N ILE A 188 21.60 1.03 -10.83
CA ILE A 188 21.28 1.93 -9.72
C ILE A 188 20.11 1.38 -8.88
N ALA A 189 19.07 0.86 -9.52
CA ALA A 189 17.91 0.29 -8.83
C ALA A 189 18.29 -0.97 -8.03
N ASN A 190 19.14 -1.84 -8.59
CA ASN A 190 19.60 -3.06 -7.92
C ASN A 190 20.44 -2.78 -6.66
N MET A 191 21.09 -1.60 -6.59
CA MET A 191 21.84 -1.16 -5.41
C MET A 191 20.98 -0.46 -4.34
N SER A 192 19.64 -0.56 -4.42
CA SER A 192 18.74 -0.04 -3.37
C SER A 192 19.14 -0.44 -1.95
N PRO A 193 19.51 -1.71 -1.68
CA PRO A 193 19.96 -2.12 -0.36
C PRO A 193 21.24 -1.41 0.11
N ASP A 194 22.17 -1.08 -0.80
CA ASP A 194 23.46 -0.46 -0.49
C ASP A 194 23.34 0.97 0.04
N TYR A 195 22.34 1.73 -0.43
CA TYR A 195 22.00 3.06 0.11
C TYR A 195 20.84 3.04 1.11
N GLY A 196 20.28 1.86 1.41
CA GLY A 196 19.27 1.64 2.44
C GLY A 196 17.82 1.92 2.02
N ALA A 197 17.56 2.28 0.76
CA ALA A 197 16.19 2.49 0.31
C ALA A 197 15.43 1.17 0.19
N THR A 198 14.11 1.23 0.37
CA THR A 198 13.24 0.08 0.10
C THR A 198 13.13 -0.20 -1.39
N MET A 199 13.18 0.84 -2.23
CA MET A 199 13.10 0.74 -3.69
C MET A 199 13.71 2.00 -4.34
N GLY A 200 14.51 1.79 -5.40
CA GLY A 200 14.87 2.79 -6.40
C GLY A 200 13.98 2.65 -7.64
N PHE A 201 13.12 3.64 -7.87
CA PHE A 201 12.11 3.65 -8.91
C PHE A 201 12.51 4.55 -10.08
N PHE A 202 12.52 3.98 -11.28
CA PHE A 202 12.67 4.70 -12.55
C PHE A 202 11.33 4.60 -13.31
N PRO A 203 10.68 5.73 -13.65
CA PRO A 203 9.41 5.71 -14.36
C PRO A 203 9.56 5.12 -15.78
N VAL A 204 8.46 4.58 -16.29
CA VAL A 204 8.41 3.99 -17.64
C VAL A 204 8.39 5.13 -18.67
N ASP A 205 9.26 5.00 -19.65
CA ASP A 205 9.44 5.95 -20.75
C ASP A 205 9.67 5.23 -22.09
N HIS A 206 9.96 6.00 -23.14
CA HIS A 206 10.20 5.46 -24.47
C HIS A 206 11.37 4.46 -24.54
N LEU A 207 12.44 4.66 -23.76
CA LEU A 207 13.55 3.71 -23.71
C LEU A 207 13.10 2.36 -23.14
N THR A 208 12.23 2.40 -22.13
CA THR A 208 11.63 1.19 -21.54
C THR A 208 10.78 0.43 -22.57
N LEU A 209 9.96 1.13 -23.36
CA LEU A 209 9.17 0.51 -24.44
C LEU A 209 10.06 -0.07 -25.54
N GLN A 210 11.10 0.66 -25.95
CA GLN A 210 12.07 0.19 -26.94
C GLN A 210 12.76 -1.11 -26.49
N TYR A 211 13.10 -1.21 -25.21
CA TYR A 211 13.67 -2.44 -24.65
C TYR A 211 12.69 -3.61 -24.63
N LEU A 212 11.40 -3.36 -24.36
CA LEU A 212 10.38 -4.41 -24.49
C LEU A 212 10.32 -4.92 -25.93
N GLN A 213 10.43 -4.03 -26.92
CA GLN A 213 10.50 -4.41 -28.33
C GLN A 213 11.73 -5.28 -28.63
N LEU A 214 12.92 -4.83 -28.21
CA LEU A 214 14.18 -5.56 -28.41
C LEU A 214 14.19 -6.95 -27.75
N THR A 215 13.43 -7.11 -26.68
CA THR A 215 13.29 -8.37 -25.95
C THR A 215 12.10 -9.23 -26.42
N GLY A 216 11.55 -8.92 -27.60
CA GLY A 216 10.63 -9.79 -28.32
C GLY A 216 9.14 -9.57 -28.03
N ARG A 217 8.74 -8.44 -27.46
CA ARG A 217 7.31 -8.10 -27.29
C ARG A 217 6.77 -7.59 -28.62
N SER A 218 5.54 -7.99 -28.98
CA SER A 218 4.90 -7.54 -30.22
C SER A 218 4.54 -6.05 -30.17
N ASP A 219 4.55 -5.39 -31.32
CA ASP A 219 4.19 -3.97 -31.43
C ASP A 219 2.77 -3.69 -30.90
N GLU A 220 1.83 -4.62 -31.08
CA GLU A 220 0.48 -4.54 -30.53
C GLU A 220 0.49 -4.52 -28.99
N SER A 221 1.30 -5.38 -28.35
CA SER A 221 1.44 -5.41 -26.90
C SER A 221 2.06 -4.11 -26.37
N ILE A 222 3.06 -3.58 -27.08
CA ILE A 222 3.74 -2.34 -26.71
C ILE A 222 2.78 -1.15 -26.81
N ALA A 223 2.02 -1.06 -27.91
CA ALA A 223 1.00 -0.03 -28.09
C ALA A 223 -0.09 -0.08 -27.00
N MET A 224 -0.53 -1.29 -26.62
CA MET A 224 -1.46 -1.48 -25.51
C MET A 224 -0.85 -1.01 -24.18
N ILE A 225 0.41 -1.36 -23.90
CA ILE A 225 1.13 -0.95 -22.68
C ILE A 225 1.27 0.57 -22.62
N GLU A 226 1.72 1.21 -23.71
CA GLU A 226 1.87 2.65 -23.77
C GLU A 226 0.54 3.38 -23.55
N SER A 227 -0.52 2.96 -24.27
CA SER A 227 -1.86 3.52 -24.12
C SER A 227 -2.38 3.42 -22.69
N TYR A 228 -2.20 2.25 -22.06
CA TYR A 228 -2.56 2.06 -20.65
C TYR A 228 -1.76 2.97 -19.72
N LEU A 229 -0.44 3.06 -19.88
CA LEU A 229 0.42 3.87 -19.01
C LEU A 229 0.13 5.37 -19.17
N ARG A 230 -0.09 5.86 -20.39
CA ARG A 230 -0.45 7.27 -20.66
C ARG A 230 -1.82 7.61 -20.07
N THR A 231 -2.83 6.75 -20.27
CA THR A 231 -4.18 6.95 -19.70
C THR A 231 -4.16 7.05 -18.17
N ASN A 232 -3.31 6.25 -17.52
CA ASN A 232 -3.17 6.23 -16.07
C ASN A 232 -2.11 7.22 -15.52
N LYS A 233 -1.54 8.09 -16.36
CA LYS A 233 -0.50 9.06 -15.97
C LYS A 233 0.75 8.41 -15.35
N MET A 234 1.09 7.21 -15.79
CA MET A 234 2.26 6.43 -15.36
C MET A 234 3.39 6.41 -16.40
N PHE A 235 3.16 6.98 -17.58
CA PHE A 235 4.16 7.15 -18.63
C PHE A 235 4.83 8.51 -18.52
N VAL A 236 6.16 8.54 -18.65
CA VAL A 236 6.95 9.78 -18.66
C VAL A 236 7.49 10.03 -20.05
N ASP A 237 7.06 11.14 -20.64
CA ASP A 237 7.56 11.64 -21.92
C ASP A 237 8.37 12.91 -21.70
N TYR A 238 9.70 12.82 -21.73
CA TYR A 238 10.57 13.96 -21.42
C TYR A 238 10.49 15.12 -22.43
N ASN A 239 9.76 14.96 -23.54
CA ASN A 239 9.51 16.05 -24.49
C ASN A 239 8.27 16.87 -24.12
N GLU A 240 7.43 16.36 -23.22
CA GLU A 240 6.23 17.04 -22.76
C GLU A 240 6.48 17.79 -21.44
N PRO A 241 5.72 18.86 -21.14
CA PRO A 241 5.75 19.51 -19.83
C PRO A 241 5.42 18.49 -18.74
N GLN A 242 6.39 18.23 -17.84
CA GLN A 242 6.18 17.29 -16.75
C GLN A 242 5.29 17.91 -15.68
N ILE A 243 4.34 17.12 -15.17
CA ILE A 243 3.59 17.48 -13.98
C ILE A 243 4.58 17.49 -12.80
N GLU A 244 4.61 18.59 -12.05
CA GLU A 244 5.46 18.71 -10.88
C GLU A 244 5.01 17.72 -9.80
N LYS A 245 5.91 16.80 -9.44
CA LYS A 245 5.67 15.78 -8.41
C LYS A 245 6.10 16.31 -7.06
N VAL A 246 5.30 16.05 -6.04
CA VAL A 246 5.62 16.42 -4.65
C VAL A 246 6.27 15.23 -3.96
N TYR A 247 7.53 15.41 -3.59
CA TYR A 247 8.30 14.42 -2.84
C TYR A 247 8.47 14.85 -1.37
N SER A 248 8.75 13.88 -0.50
CA SER A 248 9.03 14.13 0.92
C SER A 248 10.37 14.84 1.14
N SER A 249 11.34 14.62 0.25
CA SER A 249 12.61 15.34 0.21
C SER A 249 13.21 15.28 -1.19
N TYR A 250 14.13 16.19 -1.48
CA TYR A 250 14.72 16.36 -2.81
C TYR A 250 16.23 16.26 -2.74
N LEU A 251 16.82 15.59 -3.73
CA LEU A 251 18.25 15.58 -4.04
C LEU A 251 18.41 15.92 -5.50
N GLU A 252 19.53 16.55 -5.84
CA GLU A 252 19.88 16.88 -7.22
C GLU A 252 21.32 16.46 -7.49
N LEU A 253 21.55 15.83 -8.63
CA LEU A 253 22.87 15.48 -9.16
C LEU A 253 22.94 15.97 -10.60
N LYS A 254 23.93 16.80 -10.88
CA LYS A 254 24.34 17.07 -12.26
C LYS A 254 25.26 15.94 -12.70
N LEU A 255 24.90 15.26 -13.78
CA LEU A 255 25.66 14.12 -14.30
C LEU A 255 27.07 14.51 -14.75
N GLU A 256 27.30 15.80 -15.03
CA GLU A 256 28.63 16.34 -15.29
C GLU A 256 29.54 16.34 -14.05
N ASP A 257 29.00 16.39 -12.83
CA ASP A 257 29.81 16.43 -11.61
C ASP A 257 30.26 15.03 -11.15
N VAL A 258 29.91 13.98 -11.90
CA VAL A 258 30.31 12.61 -11.62
C VAL A 258 31.78 12.43 -12.02
N GLU A 259 32.62 12.05 -11.05
CA GLU A 259 34.03 11.76 -11.24
C GLU A 259 34.28 10.24 -11.28
N LEU A 260 35.38 9.83 -11.92
CA LEU A 260 35.87 8.45 -11.92
C LEU A 260 36.12 7.96 -10.48
N CYS A 261 35.50 6.84 -10.10
CA CYS A 261 35.50 6.30 -8.76
C CYS A 261 35.86 4.80 -8.77
N ILE A 262 36.87 4.42 -7.97
CA ILE A 262 37.15 3.00 -7.65
C ILE A 262 36.62 2.72 -6.24
N SER A 263 35.64 1.83 -6.12
CA SER A 263 35.18 1.36 -4.80
C SER A 263 36.17 0.36 -4.21
N GLY A 264 36.94 0.79 -3.21
CA GLY A 264 37.87 -0.05 -2.47
C GLY A 264 37.21 -0.79 -1.29
N ALA A 265 37.68 -2.01 -1.02
CA ALA A 265 37.25 -2.76 0.16
C ALA A 265 37.73 -2.05 1.45
N LYS A 266 36.76 -1.60 2.25
CA LYS A 266 36.85 -1.01 3.60
C LYS A 266 37.16 0.50 3.64
N GLU A 267 36.13 1.26 4.02
CA GLU A 267 36.04 2.73 4.12
C GLU A 267 37.35 3.49 4.38
N VAL A 268 37.72 4.39 3.46
CA VAL A 268 38.39 5.67 3.76
C VAL A 268 37.87 6.74 2.79
N ASN A 269 37.23 7.77 3.35
CA ASN A 269 36.94 9.03 2.68
C ASN A 269 38.22 9.62 2.06
N ASN A 270 38.38 9.59 0.74
CA ASN A 270 38.98 10.69 -0.02
C ASN A 270 38.75 10.45 -1.52
N SER A 271 37.90 11.26 -2.16
CA SER A 271 37.90 11.43 -3.61
C SER A 271 39.18 12.20 -3.98
N ARG A 272 40.21 11.47 -4.41
CA ARG A 272 41.33 12.05 -5.15
C ARG A 272 41.18 11.62 -6.59
N GLY A 273 40.85 12.59 -7.44
CA GLY A 273 40.83 12.44 -8.89
C GLY A 273 42.14 11.82 -9.38
N ALA A 274 42.00 10.83 -10.25
CA ALA A 274 43.13 10.21 -10.93
C ALA A 274 43.71 11.23 -11.93
N GLU A 275 44.71 12.00 -11.49
CA GLU A 275 45.61 12.68 -12.41
C GLU A 275 46.50 11.63 -13.08
N HIS A 276 46.26 11.48 -14.38
CA HIS A 276 47.15 10.90 -15.37
C HIS A 276 48.51 11.63 -15.32
N ARG A 277 49.56 10.91 -14.93
CA ARG A 277 50.96 11.29 -15.22
C ARG A 277 51.50 10.26 -16.19
N ASP A 278 51.50 10.62 -17.46
CA ASP A 278 52.39 10.03 -18.44
C ASP A 278 53.78 10.66 -18.28
N ASP A 279 54.77 9.76 -18.34
CA ASP A 279 56.15 9.91 -18.82
C ASP A 279 57.07 10.99 -18.23
N GLU A 280 58.12 10.51 -17.54
CA GLU A 280 59.48 10.90 -17.92
C GLU A 280 60.45 9.73 -17.68
N ASP A 281 61.02 9.27 -18.79
CA ASP A 281 62.21 8.45 -18.93
C ASP A 281 63.40 9.18 -18.28
N ASP A 282 64.16 8.50 -17.43
CA ASP A 282 65.57 8.81 -17.24
C ASP A 282 66.31 7.57 -16.72
N SER A 283 66.96 6.91 -17.67
CA SER A 283 68.17 6.14 -17.45
C SER A 283 69.18 6.92 -16.59
N VAL A 284 69.85 6.24 -15.64
CA VAL A 284 71.32 6.26 -15.40
C VAL A 284 71.64 5.54 -14.08
N ALA A 285 72.60 4.59 -14.20
CA ALA A 285 73.47 3.96 -13.19
C ALA A 285 72.87 2.94 -12.21
#